data_AF-A0A6J7L5F3-F1
#
_entry.id   AF-A0A6J7L5F3-F1
#
_cell.length_a   1.000
_cell.length_b   1.000
_cell.length_c   1.000
_cell.angle_alpha   90.00
_cell.angle_beta   90.00
_cell.angle_gamma   90.00
#
_symmetry.space_group_name_H-M   'P 1'
#
loop_
_entity.id
_entity.type
_entity.pdbx_description
1 polymer ?
#
loop_
_entity_poly.entity_id
_entity_poly.type
_entity_poly.pdbx_seq_one_letter_code
_entity_poly.pdbx_strand_id
1 'polypeptide(L)'
;MAREIPVIGVCSLDAISVAKSEYTVAIDARRKEIYWATYKDGKRIAGPEVSKPADVQNFIIDQYPDLKKLTALSASQNISEPMYLRRPDAVPTAERK
;
A
#
# COMPACT_ATOMS: atom_id res chain seq x y z
N MET A 1 6.34 1.82 -24.44
CA MET A 1 7.59 1.09 -24.13
C MET A 1 8.03 0.34 -25.38
N ALA A 2 9.33 0.22 -25.68
CA ALA A 2 9.85 -0.26 -26.98
C ALA A 2 9.51 -1.71 -27.38
N ARG A 3 8.88 -2.49 -26.49
CA ARG A 3 8.46 -3.89 -26.71
C ARG A 3 6.96 -4.13 -26.58
N GLU A 4 6.16 -3.09 -26.31
CA GLU A 4 4.69 -3.17 -26.18
C GLU A 4 4.17 -4.24 -25.20
N ILE A 5 5.01 -4.66 -24.24
CA ILE A 5 4.59 -5.58 -23.18
C ILE A 5 3.65 -4.83 -22.22
N PRO A 6 2.46 -5.36 -21.92
CA PRO A 6 1.57 -4.76 -20.93
C PRO A 6 2.22 -4.70 -19.56
N VAL A 7 2.12 -3.55 -18.89
CA VAL A 7 2.55 -3.36 -17.51
C VAL A 7 1.32 -3.18 -16.65
N ILE A 8 1.15 -4.09 -15.70
CA ILE A 8 -0.02 -4.12 -14.82
C ILE A 8 0.40 -3.69 -13.41
N GLY A 9 -0.12 -2.57 -12.94
CA GLY A 9 0.13 -2.12 -11.58
C GLY A 9 -0.75 -2.85 -10.57
N VAL A 10 -0.12 -3.33 -9.49
CA VAL A 10 -0.79 -4.04 -8.38
C VAL A 10 -0.33 -3.43 -7.06
N CYS A 11 -1.24 -3.27 -6.11
CA CYS A 11 -0.88 -2.80 -4.78
C CYS A 11 -0.18 -3.93 -4.00
N SER A 12 1.06 -3.73 -3.60
CA SER A 12 1.84 -4.74 -2.88
C SER A 12 1.25 -5.14 -1.52
N LEU A 13 0.59 -4.20 -0.82
CA LEU A 13 -0.12 -4.48 0.43
C LEU A 13 -1.25 -5.51 0.23
N ASP A 14 -1.95 -5.48 -0.91
CA ASP A 14 -3.06 -6.40 -1.18
C ASP A 14 -2.55 -7.84 -1.32
N ALA A 15 -1.29 -8.02 -1.74
CA ALA A 15 -0.65 -9.31 -1.88
C ALA A 15 -0.17 -9.91 -0.55
N ILE A 16 -0.27 -9.18 0.57
CA ILE A 16 -0.01 -9.73 1.91
C ILE A 16 -1.21 -10.54 2.37
N SER A 17 -0.97 -11.75 2.86
CA SER A 17 -2.01 -12.65 3.38
C SER A 17 -1.77 -12.97 4.83
N VAL A 18 -2.82 -12.83 5.64
CA VAL A 18 -2.80 -13.14 7.07
C VAL A 18 -3.91 -14.15 7.34
N ALA A 19 -3.65 -15.16 8.18
CA ALA A 19 -4.62 -16.16 8.57
C ALA A 19 -5.64 -15.62 9.60
N LYS A 20 -6.33 -14.53 9.26
CA LYS A 20 -7.38 -13.86 10.04
C LYS A 20 -8.48 -13.38 9.09
N SER A 21 -9.73 -13.39 9.55
CA SER A 21 -10.87 -12.86 8.78
C SER A 21 -10.83 -11.35 8.67
N GLU A 22 -10.31 -10.65 9.68
CA GLU A 22 -10.16 -9.20 9.67
C GLU A 22 -8.79 -8.82 10.23
N TYR A 23 -8.05 -7.97 9.51
CA TYR A 23 -6.69 -7.59 9.90
C TYR A 23 -6.25 -6.28 9.25
N THR A 24 -5.35 -5.57 9.91
CA THR A 24 -4.59 -4.46 9.34
C THR A 24 -3.15 -4.90 9.17
N VAL A 25 -2.59 -4.78 7.97
CA VAL A 25 -1.15 -4.96 7.73
C VAL A 25 -0.48 -3.62 7.57
N ALA A 26 0.76 -3.53 8.03
CA ALA A 26 1.59 -2.36 7.88
C ALA A 26 3.01 -2.74 7.47
N ILE A 27 3.64 -1.87 6.69
CA ILE A 27 5.05 -1.94 6.33
C ILE A 27 5.69 -0.58 6.61
N ASP A 28 6.97 -0.60 7.01
CA ASP A 28 7.71 0.62 7.31
C ASP A 28 7.71 1.58 6.13
N ALA A 29 7.41 2.86 6.42
CA ALA A 29 7.56 3.95 5.49
C ALA A 29 8.66 4.92 5.96
N ARG A 30 8.99 5.88 5.10
CA ARG A 30 9.92 6.97 5.45
C ARG A 30 9.32 7.82 6.58
N ARG A 31 10.16 8.59 7.28
CA ARG A 31 9.78 9.61 8.29
C ARG A 31 9.04 9.06 9.52
N LYS A 32 9.35 7.82 9.93
CA LYS A 32 8.70 7.15 11.08
C LYS A 32 7.19 6.99 10.90
N GLU A 33 6.78 6.75 9.65
CA GLU A 33 5.40 6.44 9.27
C GLU A 33 5.30 4.97 8.83
N ILE A 34 4.09 4.49 8.63
CA ILE A 34 3.80 3.17 8.07
C ILE A 34 2.87 3.31 6.87
N TYR A 35 3.10 2.50 5.83
CA TYR A 35 2.07 2.22 4.84
C TYR A 35 1.17 1.13 5.38
N TRP A 36 -0.15 1.32 5.36
CA TRP A 36 -1.09 0.36 5.94
C TRP A 36 -2.35 0.20 5.11
N ALA A 37 -3.02 -0.93 5.29
CA ALA A 37 -4.34 -1.21 4.74
C ALA A 37 -5.07 -2.23 5.64
N THR A 38 -6.39 -2.11 5.72
CA THR A 38 -7.25 -3.04 6.47
C THR A 38 -8.01 -3.93 5.51
N TYR A 39 -8.12 -5.21 5.88
CA TYR A 39 -8.74 -6.25 5.09
C TYR A 39 -9.81 -6.96 5.91
N LYS A 40 -10.87 -7.35 5.22
CA LYS A 40 -11.90 -8.25 5.72
C LYS A 40 -12.19 -9.32 4.67
N ASP A 41 -12.15 -10.58 5.08
CA ASP A 41 -12.32 -11.76 4.23
C ASP A 41 -11.41 -11.71 2.98
N GLY A 42 -10.16 -11.28 3.20
CA GLY A 42 -9.14 -11.14 2.15
C GLY A 42 -9.33 -9.96 1.19
N LYS A 43 -10.36 -9.13 1.38
CA LYS A 43 -10.63 -7.93 0.56
C LYS A 43 -10.24 -6.67 1.32
N ARG A 44 -9.60 -5.72 0.64
CA ARG A 44 -9.26 -4.42 1.23
C ARG A 44 -10.54 -3.63 1.52
N ILE A 45 -10.67 -3.15 2.76
CA ILE A 45 -11.79 -2.31 3.22
C ILE A 45 -11.36 -0.89 3.61
N ALA A 46 -10.07 -0.66 3.85
CA ALA A 46 -9.49 0.67 4.07
C ALA A 46 -8.04 0.74 3.57
N GLY A 47 -7.57 1.95 3.22
CA GLY A 47 -6.26 2.18 2.62
C GLY A 47 -6.18 1.84 1.11
N PRO A 48 -4.96 1.81 0.53
CA PRO A 48 -3.68 2.01 1.20
C PRO A 48 -3.49 3.46 1.65
N GLU A 49 -2.97 3.65 2.84
CA GLU A 49 -2.70 4.98 3.42
C GLU A 49 -1.32 5.01 4.08
N VAL A 50 -0.84 6.24 4.37
CA VAL A 50 0.37 6.47 5.16
C VAL A 50 0.03 7.28 6.40
N SER A 51 0.45 6.81 7.57
CA SER A 51 0.15 7.46 8.85
C SER A 51 1.26 7.19 9.86
N LYS A 52 1.27 7.92 10.99
CA LYS A 52 2.16 7.54 12.09
C LYS A 52 1.66 6.24 12.71
N PRO A 53 2.55 5.37 13.21
CA PRO A 53 2.14 4.13 13.87
C PRO A 53 1.15 4.34 15.03
N ALA A 54 1.29 5.44 15.78
CA ALA A 54 0.41 5.77 16.90
C ALA A 54 -1.05 6.05 16.48
N ASP A 55 -1.29 6.37 15.20
CA ASP A 55 -2.60 6.71 14.67
C ASP A 55 -3.34 5.48 14.08
N VAL A 56 -2.67 4.32 14.03
CA VAL A 56 -3.22 3.07 13.45
C VAL A 56 -3.26 1.99 14.51
N GLN A 57 -4.43 1.38 14.72
CA GLN A 57 -4.61 0.37 15.76
C GLN A 57 -4.33 -1.04 15.26
N ASN A 58 -3.74 -1.87 16.12
CA ASN A 58 -3.65 -3.34 15.98
C ASN A 58 -3.11 -3.84 14.63
N PHE A 59 -2.19 -3.09 14.01
CA PHE A 59 -1.58 -3.49 12.75
C PHE A 59 -0.53 -4.60 12.95
N ILE A 60 -0.34 -5.39 11.91
CA ILE A 60 0.61 -6.50 11.86
C ILE A 60 1.77 -6.07 10.95
N ILE A 61 3.00 -6.22 11.45
CA ILE A 61 4.25 -5.98 10.71
C ILE A 61 4.94 -7.31 10.39
N ASP A 62 6.11 -7.22 9.74
CA ASP A 62 6.92 -8.38 9.35
C ASP A 62 6.17 -9.39 8.47
N GLN A 63 5.28 -8.87 7.63
CA GLN A 63 4.58 -9.63 6.60
C GLN A 63 5.01 -9.16 5.23
N TYR A 64 5.11 -10.11 4.31
CA TYR A 64 5.62 -9.85 2.96
C TYR A 64 4.60 -10.24 1.90
N PRO A 65 4.58 -9.57 0.75
CA PRO A 65 3.72 -9.94 -0.37
C PRO A 65 3.97 -11.38 -0.83
N ASP A 66 2.89 -12.14 -1.01
CA ASP A 66 2.96 -13.44 -1.69
C ASP A 66 2.92 -13.25 -3.21
N LEU A 67 3.88 -13.87 -3.91
CA LEU A 67 4.00 -13.73 -5.37
C LEU A 67 2.81 -14.33 -6.11
N LYS A 68 2.25 -15.45 -5.65
CA LYS A 68 1.09 -16.07 -6.31
C LYS A 68 -0.14 -15.16 -6.20
N LYS A 69 -0.33 -14.53 -5.02
CA LYS A 69 -1.40 -13.56 -4.81
C LYS A 69 -1.20 -12.31 -5.65
N LEU A 70 0.03 -11.80 -5.76
CA LEU A 70 0.35 -10.67 -6.63
C LEU A 70 -0.01 -10.96 -8.09
N THR A 71 0.36 -12.13 -8.61
CA THR A 71 -0.04 -12.57 -9.95
C THR A 71 -1.55 -12.75 -10.09
N ALA A 72 -2.24 -13.28 -9.08
CA ALA A 72 -3.70 -13.39 -9.12
C ALA A 72 -4.38 -12.01 -9.16
N LEU A 73 -3.86 -11.04 -8.42
CA LEU A 73 -4.40 -9.68 -8.37
C LEU A 73 -4.27 -8.96 -9.71
N SER A 74 -3.25 -9.24 -10.53
CA SER A 74 -3.08 -8.62 -11.85
C SER A 74 -4.22 -8.92 -12.84
N ALA A 75 -5.00 -9.98 -12.59
CA ALA A 75 -6.20 -10.28 -13.37
C ALA A 75 -7.36 -9.31 -13.09
N SER A 76 -7.33 -8.60 -11.96
CA SER A 76 -8.42 -7.74 -11.48
C SER A 76 -8.01 -6.30 -11.19
N GLN A 77 -6.72 -6.04 -10.99
CA GLN A 77 -6.16 -4.72 -10.76
C GLN A 77 -5.33 -4.28 -11.96
N ASN A 78 -5.37 -2.98 -12.25
CA ASN A 78 -4.41 -2.34 -13.14
C ASN A 78 -4.24 -0.87 -12.72
N ILE A 79 -3.41 -0.66 -11.71
CA ILE A 79 -3.10 0.68 -11.21
C ILE A 79 -2.10 1.34 -12.18
N SER A 80 -2.59 2.25 -13.02
CA SER A 80 -1.77 2.98 -13.99
C SER A 80 -1.12 4.23 -13.42
N GLU A 81 -1.71 4.81 -12.37
CA GLU A 81 -1.25 6.06 -11.76
C GLU A 81 -0.49 5.82 -10.44
N PRO A 82 0.55 6.61 -10.14
CA PRO A 82 1.23 6.54 -8.85
C PRO A 82 0.28 6.83 -7.67
N MET A 83 0.43 6.04 -6.60
CA MET A 83 -0.26 6.29 -5.33
C MET A 83 0.50 7.32 -4.48
N TYR A 84 0.16 8.59 -4.62
CA TYR A 84 0.66 9.65 -3.75
C TYR A 84 -0.09 9.66 -2.41
N LEU A 85 0.32 8.79 -1.48
CA LEU A 85 -0.38 8.60 -0.20
C LEU A 85 -0.14 9.72 0.81
N ARG A 86 1.03 10.37 0.76
CA ARG A 86 1.36 11.48 1.67
C ARG A 86 0.83 12.79 1.08
N ARG A 87 0.33 13.67 1.95
CA ARG A 87 0.09 15.07 1.55
C ARG A 87 1.38 15.70 1.02
N PRO A 88 1.33 16.48 -0.07
CA PRO A 88 2.50 17.18 -0.57
C PRO A 88 3.07 18.10 0.52
N ASP A 89 4.24 17.74 1.04
CA ASP A 89 4.99 18.56 2.02
C ASP A 89 6.08 19.40 1.35
N ALA A 90 6.23 19.28 0.03
CA ALA A 90 7.12 20.08 -0.77
C ALA A 90 6.57 21.50 -0.90
N VAL A 91 7.08 22.42 -0.07
CA VAL A 91 6.85 23.85 -0.20
C VAL A 91 7.91 24.48 -1.13
N PRO A 92 7.53 25.37 -2.06
CA PRO A 92 8.49 26.12 -2.87
C PRO A 92 9.46 26.91 -1.98
N THR A 93 10.75 26.96 -2.36
CA THR A 93 11.79 27.66 -1.59
C THR A 93 11.45 29.13 -1.31
N ALA A 94 10.68 29.79 -2.19
CA ALA A 94 10.27 31.19 -2.06
C ALA A 94 9.28 31.46 -0.91
N GLU A 95 8.60 30.43 -0.38
CA GLU A 95 7.59 30.58 0.68
C GLU A 95 8.10 30.20 2.08
N ARG A 96 9.40 29.88 2.22
CA ARG A 96 10.05 29.75 3.53
C ARG A 96 10.32 31.14 4.11
N LYS A 97 9.31 31.77 4.69
CA LYS A 97 9.48 32.93 5.57
C LYS A 97 9.75 32.49 7.01
#